data_AF-A0A3S0YV20-F1
#
_entry.id   AF-A0A3S0YV20-F1
#
_cell.length_a   1.000
_cell.length_b   1.000
_cell.length_c   1.000
_cell.angle_alpha   90.00
_cell.angle_beta   90.00
_cell.angle_gamma   90.00
#
_symmetry.space_group_name_H-M   'P 1'
#
loop_
_entity.id
_entity.type
_entity.pdbx_description
1 polymer ?
#
loop_
_entity_poly.entity_id
_entity_poly.type
_entity_poly.pdbx_seq_one_letter_code
_entity_poly.pdbx_strand_id
1 'polypeptide(L)'
;MKRKLLIILGLLVVAIGLVTFAYLKPKPINKEFASVIYSFEEGFEQKTSITLKGKLHRDPFGGDLILGEITVDKDLKYHIKLRDNRTHFFYPLMETNGANLRTIGTVYVSRDIKDIWLKLDAIDERYRIDGYVFGPASTREEANKLIKEKILRA
;
A
#
# COMPACT_ATOMS: atom_id res chain seq x y z
N MET A 1 17.80 -34.05 36.39
CA MET A 1 18.13 -33.08 35.33
C MET A 1 17.29 -33.23 34.07
N LYS A 2 17.14 -34.43 33.50
CA LYS A 2 16.38 -34.68 32.25
C LYS A 2 14.91 -34.20 32.27
N ARG A 3 14.18 -34.39 33.38
CA ARG A 3 12.80 -33.90 33.53
C ARG A 3 12.69 -32.36 33.50
N LYS A 4 13.61 -31.65 34.17
CA LYS A 4 13.65 -30.17 34.13
C LYS A 4 13.97 -29.68 32.71
N LEU A 5 14.89 -30.35 32.01
CA LEU A 5 15.22 -30.03 30.62
C LEU A 5 14.02 -30.22 29.67
N LEU A 6 13.26 -31.31 29.83
CA LEU A 6 12.05 -31.57 29.04
C LEU A 6 10.95 -30.52 29.29
N ILE A 7 10.77 -30.08 30.54
CA ILE A 7 9.83 -29.00 30.88
C ILE A 7 10.26 -27.68 30.23
N ILE A 8 11.55 -27.34 30.31
CA ILE A 8 12.09 -26.12 29.69
C ILE A 8 11.92 -26.17 28.16
N LEU A 9 12.22 -27.30 27.53
CA LEU A 9 12.05 -27.48 26.09
C LEU A 9 10.57 -27.37 25.67
N GLY A 10 9.66 -27.96 26.45
CA GLY A 10 8.22 -27.83 26.23
C GLY A 10 7.75 -26.38 26.31
N LEU A 11 8.19 -25.63 27.32
CA LEU A 11 7.89 -24.21 27.45
C LEU A 11 8.46 -23.38 26.29
N LEU A 12 9.65 -23.71 25.81
CA LEU A 12 10.27 -23.04 24.67
C LEU A 12 9.45 -23.24 23.39
N VAL A 13 8.99 -24.47 23.12
CA VAL A 13 8.15 -24.78 21.95
C VAL A 13 6.83 -24.02 22.01
N VAL A 14 6.19 -23.96 23.19
CA VAL A 14 4.95 -23.19 23.39
C VAL A 14 5.20 -21.69 23.17
N ALA A 15 6.30 -21.15 23.70
CA ALA A 15 6.65 -19.74 23.52
C ALA A 15 6.88 -19.39 22.04
N ILE A 16 7.61 -20.24 21.30
CA ILE A 16 7.82 -20.07 19.86
C ILE A 16 6.48 -20.12 19.12
N GLY A 17 5.63 -21.11 19.41
CA GLY A 17 4.31 -21.24 18.79
C GLY A 17 3.44 -20.00 19.00
N LEU A 18 3.42 -19.44 20.21
CA LEU A 18 2.68 -18.22 20.52
C LEU A 18 3.23 -16.99 19.77
N VAL A 19 4.54 -16.83 19.71
CA VAL A 19 5.18 -15.72 18.98
C VAL A 19 4.91 -15.82 17.49
N THR A 20 5.04 -17.01 16.89
CA THR A 20 4.75 -17.24 15.48
C THR A 20 3.27 -16.97 15.17
N PHE A 21 2.36 -17.46 16.01
CA PHE A 21 0.92 -17.22 15.85
C PHE A 21 0.59 -15.72 15.92
N ALA A 22 1.15 -15.00 16.90
CA ALA A 22 0.96 -13.56 17.02
C ALA A 22 1.55 -12.78 15.85
N TYR A 23 2.69 -13.23 15.31
CA TYR A 23 3.35 -12.60 14.17
C TYR A 23 2.57 -12.76 12.86
N LEU A 24 1.99 -13.94 12.61
CA LEU A 24 1.26 -14.26 11.38
C LEU A 24 -0.17 -13.72 11.35
N LYS A 25 -0.71 -13.31 12.50
CA LYS A 25 -2.07 -12.75 12.58
C LYS A 25 -2.17 -11.49 11.70
N PRO A 26 -3.17 -11.41 10.80
CA PRO A 26 -3.33 -10.23 9.95
C PRO A 26 -3.51 -8.97 10.78
N LYS A 27 -2.74 -7.93 10.46
CA LYS A 27 -2.79 -6.63 11.16
C LYS A 27 -3.71 -5.67 10.43
N PRO A 28 -4.70 -5.05 11.10
CA PRO A 28 -5.55 -4.06 10.44
C PRO A 28 -4.72 -2.84 10.02
N ILE A 29 -5.04 -2.29 8.85
CA ILE A 29 -4.53 -1.02 8.34
C ILE A 29 -5.74 -0.08 8.22
N ASN A 30 -5.62 1.10 8.79
CA ASN A 30 -6.51 2.23 8.56
C ASN A 30 -5.65 3.48 8.60
N LYS A 31 -5.24 3.96 7.42
CA LYS A 31 -4.38 5.13 7.28
C LYS A 31 -5.00 6.11 6.30
N GLU A 32 -4.93 7.39 6.66
CA GLU A 32 -5.26 8.50 5.77
C GLU A 32 -3.98 9.28 5.47
N PHE A 33 -3.79 9.61 4.20
CA PHE A 33 -2.65 10.34 3.69
C PHE A 33 -3.15 11.67 3.14
N ALA A 34 -2.72 12.78 3.74
CA ALA A 34 -2.88 14.10 3.15
C ALA A 34 -2.06 14.14 1.85
N SER A 35 -2.74 14.26 0.72
CA SER A 35 -2.16 13.97 -0.59
C SER A 35 -2.36 15.12 -1.56
N VAL A 36 -1.64 15.07 -2.66
CA VAL A 36 -1.76 16.03 -3.76
C VAL A 36 -1.95 15.29 -5.07
N ILE A 37 -2.93 15.74 -5.85
CA ILE A 37 -3.12 15.38 -7.25
C ILE A 37 -2.32 16.40 -8.05
N TYR A 38 -1.46 15.95 -8.96
CA TYR A 38 -0.64 16.85 -9.75
C TYR A 38 -0.34 16.27 -11.13
N SER A 39 -0.07 17.18 -12.08
CA SER A 39 0.50 16.83 -13.39
C SER A 39 1.95 17.31 -13.46
N PHE A 40 2.81 16.54 -14.13
CA PHE A 40 4.19 16.95 -14.35
C PHE A 40 4.31 18.10 -15.36
N GLU A 41 3.45 18.11 -16.39
CA GLU A 41 3.55 19.01 -17.55
C GLU A 41 2.59 20.19 -17.47
N GLU A 42 1.38 19.98 -16.96
CA GLU A 42 0.27 20.94 -17.10
C GLU A 42 0.21 21.98 -15.97
N GLY A 43 1.17 21.97 -15.04
CA GLY A 43 1.19 22.89 -13.90
C GLY A 43 0.00 22.73 -12.93
N PHE A 44 -0.76 21.64 -13.06
CA PHE A 44 -1.92 21.35 -12.24
C PHE A 44 -1.52 20.83 -10.85
N GLU A 45 -2.19 21.34 -9.82
CA GLU A 45 -2.08 20.86 -8.44
C GLU A 45 -3.43 20.99 -7.72
N GLN A 46 -3.86 19.92 -7.05
CA GLN A 46 -5.08 19.91 -6.23
C GLN A 46 -4.85 19.08 -4.97
N LYS A 47 -5.11 19.67 -3.80
CA LYS A 47 -5.05 18.95 -2.53
C LYS A 47 -6.18 17.95 -2.41
N THR A 48 -5.87 16.76 -1.89
CA THR A 48 -6.81 15.67 -1.69
C THR A 48 -6.42 14.80 -0.50
N SER A 49 -7.14 13.71 -0.27
CA SER A 49 -6.69 12.65 0.64
C SER A 49 -6.83 11.27 0.01
N ILE A 50 -5.95 10.37 0.45
CA ILE A 50 -6.02 8.94 0.15
C ILE A 50 -6.28 8.21 1.45
N THR A 51 -7.30 7.35 1.49
CA THR A 51 -7.58 6.48 2.64
C THR A 51 -7.31 5.04 2.26
N LEU A 52 -6.45 4.35 3.00
CA LEU A 52 -6.16 2.92 2.87
C LEU A 52 -6.74 2.17 4.06
N LYS A 53 -7.71 1.27 3.80
CA LYS A 53 -8.33 0.40 4.80
C LYS A 53 -8.19 -1.05 4.40
N GLY A 54 -7.71 -1.90 5.31
CA GLY A 54 -7.50 -3.31 4.99
C GLY A 54 -6.78 -4.10 6.06
N LYS A 55 -6.12 -5.18 5.64
CA LYS A 55 -5.32 -6.05 6.51
C LYS A 55 -3.97 -6.35 5.84
N LEU A 56 -2.90 -6.24 6.61
CA LEU A 56 -1.57 -6.74 6.29
C LEU A 56 -1.47 -8.20 6.69
N HIS A 57 -1.27 -9.06 5.71
CA HIS A 57 -0.98 -10.47 5.86
C HIS A 57 0.53 -10.67 5.70
N ARG A 58 1.18 -11.18 6.75
CA ARG A 58 2.61 -11.48 6.71
C ARG A 58 2.84 -12.87 6.14
N ASP A 59 3.74 -12.97 5.18
CA ASP A 59 4.14 -14.25 4.59
C ASP A 59 5.65 -14.45 4.79
N PRO A 60 6.08 -15.32 5.72
CA PRO A 60 7.50 -15.53 5.99
C PRO A 60 8.24 -16.26 4.86
N PHE A 61 7.53 -16.91 3.92
CA PHE A 61 8.12 -17.63 2.80
C PHE A 61 7.90 -16.91 1.45
N GLY A 62 7.10 -15.84 1.46
CA GLY A 62 6.77 -15.03 0.29
C GLY A 62 6.99 -13.54 0.56
N GLY A 63 6.22 -12.71 -0.14
CA GLY A 63 6.11 -11.29 0.16
C GLY A 63 4.82 -11.02 0.91
N ASP A 64 4.86 -10.10 1.86
CA ASP A 64 3.68 -9.61 2.56
C ASP A 64 2.58 -9.17 1.58
N LEU A 65 1.33 -9.23 2.03
CA LEU A 65 0.15 -8.93 1.21
C LEU A 65 -0.76 -7.96 1.95
N ILE A 66 -1.18 -6.89 1.29
CA ILE A 66 -2.24 -6.01 1.78
C ILE A 66 -3.51 -6.28 0.98
N LEU A 67 -4.57 -6.65 1.69
CA LEU A 67 -5.92 -6.82 1.14
C LEU A 67 -6.82 -5.73 1.70
N GLY A 68 -7.50 -4.98 0.85
CA GLY A 68 -8.32 -3.88 1.32
C GLY A 68 -8.98 -3.04 0.23
N GLU A 69 -9.31 -1.82 0.62
CA GLU A 69 -9.88 -0.77 -0.20
C GLU A 69 -9.02 0.50 -0.07
N ILE A 70 -8.86 1.20 -1.19
CA ILE A 70 -8.36 2.57 -1.22
C ILE A 70 -9.49 3.49 -1.67
N THR A 71 -9.66 4.60 -0.95
CA THR A 71 -10.50 5.73 -1.37
C THR A 71 -9.60 6.90 -1.72
N VAL A 72 -9.82 7.51 -2.87
CA VAL A 72 -9.06 8.66 -3.38
C VAL A 72 -10.05 9.77 -3.71
N ASP A 73 -9.67 11.01 -3.43
CA ASP A 73 -10.48 12.17 -3.79
C ASP A 73 -11.94 12.09 -3.32
N LYS A 74 -12.08 11.67 -2.05
CA LYS A 74 -13.35 11.51 -1.29
C LYS A 74 -14.23 10.33 -1.73
N ASP A 75 -14.34 10.05 -3.03
CA ASP A 75 -15.36 9.11 -3.55
C ASP A 75 -14.83 7.99 -4.47
N LEU A 76 -13.64 8.11 -5.05
CA LEU A 76 -13.09 7.08 -5.94
C LEU A 76 -12.60 5.89 -5.11
N LYS A 77 -13.31 4.76 -5.19
CA LYS A 77 -13.03 3.56 -4.38
C LYS A 77 -12.53 2.41 -5.23
N TYR A 78 -11.48 1.74 -4.74
CA TYR A 78 -10.87 0.61 -5.43
C TYR A 78 -10.53 -0.51 -4.46
N HIS A 79 -10.91 -1.74 -4.80
CA HIS A 79 -10.41 -2.93 -4.13
C HIS A 79 -8.99 -3.24 -4.58
N ILE A 80 -8.12 -3.54 -3.61
CA ILE A 80 -6.70 -3.74 -3.84
C ILE A 80 -6.19 -5.04 -3.23
N LYS A 81 -5.18 -5.59 -3.91
CA LYS A 81 -4.40 -6.75 -3.48
C LYS A 81 -2.91 -6.46 -3.68
N LEU A 82 -2.36 -5.59 -2.83
CA LEU A 82 -0.96 -5.17 -2.96
C LEU A 82 -0.03 -6.27 -2.48
N ARG A 83 0.93 -6.65 -3.32
CA ARG A 83 1.96 -7.63 -2.97
C ARG A 83 3.30 -6.93 -2.75
N ASP A 84 3.99 -7.28 -1.67
CA ASP A 84 5.34 -6.83 -1.38
C ASP A 84 6.31 -7.44 -2.40
N ASN A 85 7.07 -6.59 -3.11
CA ASN A 85 8.12 -6.98 -4.03
C ASN A 85 9.54 -6.78 -3.44
N ARG A 86 9.64 -6.64 -2.11
CA ARG A 86 10.82 -6.35 -1.27
C ARG A 86 11.20 -4.88 -1.17
N THR A 87 10.81 -4.04 -2.12
CA THR A 87 11.03 -2.58 -2.05
C THR A 87 9.74 -1.84 -1.71
N HIS A 88 8.62 -2.27 -2.27
CA HIS A 88 7.30 -1.68 -2.04
C HIS A 88 6.16 -2.68 -2.25
N PHE A 89 4.97 -2.28 -1.85
CA PHE A 89 3.71 -2.93 -2.18
C PHE A 89 3.22 -2.38 -3.53
N PHE A 90 2.89 -3.27 -4.47
CA PHE A 90 2.41 -2.90 -5.80
C PHE A 90 1.15 -3.67 -6.20
N TYR A 91 0.25 -2.98 -6.91
CA TYR A 91 -0.91 -3.60 -7.55
C TYR A 91 -1.40 -2.78 -8.75
N PRO A 92 -1.54 -3.38 -9.94
CA PRO A 92 -2.30 -2.78 -11.03
C PRO A 92 -3.80 -2.89 -10.74
N LEU A 93 -4.52 -1.78 -10.80
CA LEU A 93 -5.98 -1.76 -10.74
C LEU A 93 -6.53 -2.19 -12.09
N MET A 94 -7.41 -3.19 -12.07
CA MET A 94 -7.96 -3.78 -13.27
C MET A 94 -9.48 -3.68 -13.25
N GLU A 95 -10.05 -3.33 -14.40
CA GLU A 95 -11.48 -3.36 -14.66
C GLU A 95 -11.76 -4.39 -15.75
N THR A 96 -12.88 -5.09 -15.62
CA THR A 96 -13.37 -6.03 -16.64
C THR A 96 -14.45 -5.35 -17.46
N ASN A 97 -14.24 -5.25 -18.76
CA ASN A 97 -15.24 -4.81 -19.72
C ASN A 97 -15.60 -5.98 -20.64
N GLY A 98 -16.57 -6.79 -20.19
CA GLY A 98 -16.95 -8.03 -20.86
C GLY A 98 -15.83 -9.08 -20.80
N ALA A 99 -15.27 -9.43 -21.97
CA ALA A 99 -14.15 -10.38 -22.07
C ALA A 99 -12.77 -9.72 -21.95
N ASN A 100 -12.71 -8.38 -21.95
CA ASN A 100 -11.45 -7.63 -21.92
C ASN A 100 -11.12 -7.19 -20.50
N LEU A 101 -9.88 -7.45 -20.09
CA LEU A 101 -9.32 -6.93 -18.85
C LEU A 101 -8.46 -5.70 -19.18
N ARG A 102 -8.77 -4.55 -18.59
CA ARG A 102 -8.01 -3.31 -18.79
C ARG A 102 -7.46 -2.81 -17.46
N THR A 103 -6.21 -2.35 -17.46
CA THR A 103 -5.64 -1.62 -16.34
C THR A 103 -6.21 -0.20 -16.33
N ILE A 104 -6.80 0.20 -15.20
CA ILE A 104 -7.41 1.53 -14.99
C ILE A 104 -6.60 2.39 -14.00
N GLY A 105 -5.45 1.87 -13.56
CA GLY A 105 -4.55 2.56 -12.68
C GLY A 105 -3.52 1.65 -12.03
N THR A 106 -2.63 2.25 -11.25
CA THR A 106 -1.60 1.55 -10.48
C THR A 106 -1.51 2.14 -9.08
N VAL A 107 -1.21 1.25 -8.13
CA VAL A 107 -1.05 1.60 -6.72
C VAL A 107 0.31 1.15 -6.23
N TYR A 108 1.04 2.09 -5.65
CA TYR A 108 2.31 1.88 -4.97
C TYR A 108 2.17 2.31 -3.52
N VAL A 109 2.64 1.48 -2.58
CA VAL A 109 2.68 1.81 -1.15
C VAL A 109 4.04 1.42 -0.58
N SER A 110 4.68 2.28 0.20
CA SER A 110 5.95 1.96 0.86
C SER A 110 5.78 0.78 1.83
N ARG A 111 6.86 0.03 2.13
CA ARG A 111 6.77 -1.15 3.02
C ARG A 111 6.36 -0.81 4.45
N ASP A 112 6.71 0.38 4.94
CA ASP A 112 6.27 0.90 6.24
C ASP A 112 4.90 1.61 6.16
N ILE A 113 4.28 1.61 4.98
CA ILE A 113 2.94 2.13 4.70
C ILE A 113 2.88 3.62 5.08
N LYS A 114 3.97 4.35 4.89
CA LYS A 114 4.05 5.79 5.17
C LYS A 114 3.86 6.63 3.93
N ASP A 115 4.15 6.09 2.75
CA ASP A 115 4.03 6.79 1.48
C ASP A 115 3.15 5.96 0.53
N ILE A 116 2.33 6.64 -0.27
CA ILE A 116 1.43 6.07 -1.27
C ILE A 116 1.50 6.90 -2.54
N TRP A 117 1.57 6.23 -3.68
CA TRP A 117 1.62 6.85 -4.99
C TRP A 117 0.70 6.11 -5.96
N LEU A 118 -0.13 6.87 -6.66
CA LEU A 118 -1.19 6.36 -7.50
C LEU A 118 -1.13 7.03 -8.88
N LYS A 119 -1.45 6.25 -9.91
CA LYS A 119 -1.89 6.76 -11.22
C LYS A 119 -3.27 6.16 -11.50
N LEU A 120 -4.25 6.98 -11.86
CA LEU A 120 -5.65 6.54 -11.99
C LEU A 120 -6.30 7.19 -13.21
N ASP A 121 -6.82 6.39 -14.13
CA ASP A 121 -7.51 6.88 -15.32
C ASP A 121 -8.69 7.81 -14.94
N ALA A 122 -9.41 7.50 -13.85
CA ALA A 122 -10.52 8.32 -13.37
C ALA A 122 -10.11 9.72 -12.87
N ILE A 123 -8.87 9.89 -12.39
CA ILE A 123 -8.34 11.21 -12.01
C ILE A 123 -8.01 12.00 -13.27
N ASP A 124 -7.36 11.35 -14.23
CA ASP A 124 -7.02 11.93 -15.53
C ASP A 124 -8.28 12.42 -16.25
N GLU A 125 -9.34 11.61 -16.25
CA GLU A 125 -10.65 11.98 -16.81
C GLU A 125 -11.35 13.11 -16.04
N ARG A 126 -11.35 13.05 -14.70
CA ARG A 126 -12.02 14.03 -13.84
C ARG A 126 -11.43 15.43 -13.97
N TYR A 127 -10.10 15.51 -14.07
CA TYR A 127 -9.37 16.79 -14.09
C TYR A 127 -8.84 17.17 -15.46
N ARG A 128 -8.94 16.28 -16.46
CA ARG A 128 -8.41 16.45 -17.83
C ARG A 128 -6.90 16.69 -17.84
N ILE A 129 -6.18 15.86 -17.11
CA ILE A 129 -4.72 15.91 -16.96
C ILE A 129 -4.12 14.52 -17.19
N ASP A 130 -2.81 14.42 -17.47
CA ASP A 130 -2.04 13.20 -17.14
C ASP A 130 -1.46 13.35 -15.72
N GLY A 131 -2.14 12.74 -14.75
CA GLY A 131 -2.03 13.04 -13.34
C GLY A 131 -1.53 11.89 -12.48
N TYR A 132 -0.91 12.27 -11.37
CA TYR A 132 -0.52 11.37 -10.29
C TYR A 132 -1.12 11.84 -8.99
N VAL A 133 -1.37 10.92 -8.07
CA VAL A 133 -1.74 11.24 -6.69
C VAL A 133 -0.67 10.72 -5.76
N PHE A 134 -0.06 11.60 -4.97
CA PHE A 134 0.99 11.23 -4.04
C PHE A 134 0.67 11.72 -2.62
N GLY A 135 0.93 10.87 -1.64
CA GLY A 135 0.81 11.22 -0.23
C GLY A 135 1.85 10.50 0.64
N PRO A 136 2.28 11.09 1.75
CA PRO A 136 1.91 12.40 2.24
C PRO A 136 2.68 13.51 1.49
N ALA A 137 1.96 14.51 0.97
CA ALA A 137 2.55 15.73 0.42
C ALA A 137 1.48 16.84 0.36
N SER A 138 1.92 18.08 0.55
CA SER A 138 1.07 19.26 0.47
C SER A 138 1.17 19.99 -0.86
N THR A 139 2.27 19.79 -1.60
CA THR A 139 2.53 20.38 -2.92
C THR A 139 3.16 19.38 -3.88
N ARG A 140 3.09 19.68 -5.18
CA ARG A 140 3.74 18.96 -6.26
C ARG A 140 5.25 18.88 -6.10
N GLU A 141 5.90 19.96 -5.70
CA GLU A 141 7.36 20.00 -5.50
C GLU A 141 7.78 19.06 -4.36
N GLU A 142 7.02 19.05 -3.26
CA GLU A 142 7.23 18.14 -2.14
C GLU A 142 7.04 16.68 -2.58
N ALA A 143 5.94 16.38 -3.28
CA ALA A 143 5.67 15.05 -3.82
C ALA A 143 6.82 14.56 -4.71
N ASN A 144 7.26 15.39 -5.66
CA ASN A 144 8.34 15.06 -6.59
C ASN A 144 9.68 14.79 -5.88
N LYS A 145 9.98 15.56 -4.82
CA LYS A 145 11.17 15.33 -4.00
C LYS A 145 11.07 13.99 -3.28
N LEU A 146 9.95 13.71 -2.64
CA LEU A 146 9.75 12.49 -1.86
C LEU A 146 9.75 11.22 -2.73
N ILE A 147 9.16 11.26 -3.92
CA ILE A 147 9.19 10.15 -4.88
C ILE A 147 10.65 9.82 -5.27
N LYS A 148 11.45 10.84 -5.60
CA LYS A 148 12.87 10.65 -5.95
C LYS A 148 13.70 10.10 -4.79
N GLU A 149 13.42 10.55 -3.56
CA GLU A 149 14.18 10.14 -2.38
C GLU A 149 13.80 8.74 -1.88
N LYS A 150 12.52 8.40 -1.90
CA LYS A 150 11.98 7.24 -1.17
C LYS A 150 11.50 6.10 -2.06
N ILE A 151 11.03 6.39 -3.27
CA ILE A 151 10.43 5.39 -4.16
C ILE A 151 11.42 4.96 -5.24
N LEU A 152 12.10 5.92 -5.88
CA LEU A 152 13.00 5.63 -7.01
C LEU A 152 14.43 5.23 -6.59
N ARG A 153 14.79 5.38 -5.31
CA ARG A 153 16.09 5.00 -4.75
C ARG A 153 16.05 3.74 -3.86
N ALA A 154 14.88 3.14 -3.69
CA ALA A 154 14.66 1.93 -2.90
C ALA A 154 14.77 0.65 -3.75
#